data_AF-A0A7C7EFF4-F1
#
_entry.id   AF-A0A7C7EFF4-F1
#
_cell.length_a   1.000
_cell.length_b   1.000
_cell.length_c   1.000
_cell.angle_alpha   90.00
_cell.angle_beta   90.00
_cell.angle_gamma   90.00
#
_symmetry.space_group_name_H-M   'P 1'
#
loop_
_entity.id
_entity.type
_entity.pdbx_description
1 polymer ?
#
loop_
_entity_poly.entity_id
_entity_poly.type
_entity_poly.pdbx_seq_one_letter_code
_entity_poly.pdbx_strand_id
1 'polypeptide(L)'
;MPETLKLGLKLLIITVVATFALALTQMVTEEPIRVQAEKAANEARSEVLEGADEFTPVDIPDGTYPNVLEVHKGLMNGETRGYTIKTSSKGYGGDLIVIVGIDANGTISGVRITQHSETPGLGAKAQEPAFYEQFSGKSAGSELRLGDAGIAAISGATISSRAVTAAVNYAIEFYNAELAAGGGN
;
A
#
# COMPACT_ATOMS: atom_id res chain seq x y z
N MET A 1 47.54 31.22 1.06
CA MET A 1 46.22 30.58 0.78
C MET A 1 45.15 31.61 1.11
N PRO A 2 44.34 32.06 0.13
CA PRO A 2 43.38 33.14 0.37
C PRO A 2 42.40 32.71 1.47
N GLU A 3 42.03 33.64 2.35
CA GLU A 3 41.18 33.36 3.52
C GLU A 3 39.86 32.67 3.16
N THR A 4 39.36 32.97 1.97
CA THR A 4 38.20 32.34 1.33
C THR A 4 38.38 30.84 1.11
N LEU A 5 39.58 30.36 0.78
CA LEU A 5 39.86 28.93 0.58
C LEU A 5 39.91 28.17 1.91
N LYS A 6 40.36 28.81 3.00
CA LYS A 6 40.32 28.22 4.36
C LYS A 6 38.88 28.10 4.86
N LEU A 7 38.04 29.09 4.59
CA LEU A 7 36.61 29.04 4.94
C LEU A 7 35.88 27.96 4.13
N GLY A 8 36.14 27.89 2.81
CA GLY A 8 35.58 26.87 1.93
C GLY A 8 35.96 25.45 2.33
N LEU A 9 37.22 25.23 2.71
CA LEU A 9 37.69 23.91 3.17
C LEU A 9 37.02 23.48 4.48
N LYS A 10 36.81 24.40 5.43
CA LYS A 10 36.08 24.09 6.68
C LYS A 10 34.64 23.69 6.41
N LEU A 11 33.96 24.40 5.50
CA LEU A 11 32.59 24.06 5.11
C LEU A 11 32.54 22.70 4.39
N LEU A 12 33.49 22.41 3.49
CA LEU A 12 33.60 21.12 2.83
C LEU A 12 33.74 19.97 3.85
N ILE A 13 34.61 20.13 4.85
CA ILE A 13 34.81 19.10 5.87
C ILE A 13 33.52 18.86 6.67
N ILE A 14 32.84 19.92 7.09
CA ILE A 14 31.60 19.80 7.86
C ILE A 14 30.51 19.12 7.02
N THR A 15 30.36 19.49 5.75
CA THR A 15 29.37 18.87 4.85
C THR A 15 29.66 17.40 4.61
N VAL A 16 30.91 17.01 4.40
CA VAL A 16 31.32 15.60 4.23
C VAL A 16 31.04 14.79 5.49
N VAL A 17 31.33 15.33 6.67
CA VAL A 17 31.06 14.64 7.94
C VAL A 17 29.55 14.47 8.15
N ALA A 18 28.75 15.50 7.85
CA ALA A 18 27.30 15.44 7.97
C ALA A 18 26.65 14.45 6.99
N THR A 19 27.06 14.45 5.71
CA THR A 19 26.54 13.49 4.72
C THR A 19 26.97 12.07 5.03
N PHE A 20 28.20 11.86 5.50
CA PHE A 20 28.69 10.55 5.92
C PHE A 20 27.92 10.00 7.12
N ALA A 21 27.70 10.82 8.15
CA ALA A 21 26.88 10.44 9.31
C ALA A 21 25.43 10.10 8.91
N LEU A 22 24.84 10.87 7.99
CA LEU A 22 23.50 10.60 7.47
C LEU A 22 23.46 9.29 6.67
N ALA A 23 24.47 9.04 5.83
CA ALA A 23 24.57 7.81 5.04
C ALA A 23 24.72 6.56 5.92
N LEU A 24 25.52 6.62 6.98
CA LEU A 24 25.64 5.52 7.95
C LEU A 24 24.30 5.27 8.66
N THR A 25 23.59 6.34 9.01
CA THR A 25 22.27 6.24 9.66
C THR A 25 21.27 5.56 8.72
N GLN A 26 21.22 5.96 7.44
CA GLN A 26 20.36 5.34 6.45
C GLN A 26 20.69 3.84 6.26
N MET A 27 21.97 3.50 6.10
CA MET A 27 22.39 2.11 5.87
C MET A 27 22.07 1.16 7.04
N VAL A 28 22.20 1.64 8.29
CA VAL A 28 21.86 0.84 9.48
C VAL A 28 20.35 0.73 9.69
N THR A 29 19.56 1.70 9.23
CA THR A 29 18.12 1.76 9.50
C THR A 29 17.29 1.09 8.40
N GLU A 30 17.76 1.07 7.16
CA GLU A 30 17.05 0.47 6.01
C GLU A 30 16.82 -1.05 6.17
N GLU A 31 17.81 -1.80 6.67
CA GLU A 31 17.68 -3.26 6.83
C GLU A 31 16.56 -3.67 7.81
N PRO A 32 16.50 -3.12 9.04
CA PRO A 32 15.40 -3.38 9.97
C PRO A 32 14.03 -2.94 9.44
N ILE A 33 13.98 -1.80 8.73
CA ILE A 33 12.72 -1.29 8.14
C ILE A 33 12.19 -2.28 7.11
N ARG A 34 13.06 -2.81 6.24
CA ARG A 34 12.63 -3.75 5.19
C ARG A 34 12.05 -5.03 5.78
N VAL A 35 12.71 -5.62 6.77
CA VAL A 35 12.23 -6.85 7.42
C VAL A 35 10.88 -6.62 8.11
N GLN A 36 10.70 -5.48 8.77
CA GLN A 36 9.41 -5.15 9.40
C GLN A 36 8.32 -4.84 8.38
N ALA A 37 8.64 -4.14 7.29
CA ALA A 37 7.70 -3.86 6.21
C ALA A 37 7.25 -5.14 5.50
N GLU A 38 8.16 -6.07 5.27
CA GLU A 38 7.87 -7.37 4.66
C GLU A 38 7.03 -8.25 5.59
N LYS A 39 7.36 -8.27 6.89
CA LYS A 39 6.55 -8.96 7.90
C LYS A 39 5.14 -8.37 8.00
N ALA A 40 5.01 -7.05 8.06
CA ALA A 40 3.71 -6.37 8.09
C ALA A 40 2.92 -6.60 6.80
N ALA A 41 3.58 -6.66 5.64
CA ALA A 41 2.93 -7.01 4.37
C ALA A 41 2.42 -8.46 4.38
N ASN A 42 3.22 -9.42 4.89
CA ASN A 42 2.80 -10.81 5.01
C ASN A 42 1.64 -10.99 6.01
N GLU A 43 1.70 -10.34 7.17
CA GLU A 43 0.60 -10.34 8.15
C GLU A 43 -0.67 -9.74 7.55
N ALA A 44 -0.56 -8.58 6.88
CA ALA A 44 -1.69 -7.94 6.22
C ALA A 44 -2.28 -8.81 5.10
N ARG A 45 -1.47 -9.55 4.33
CA ARG A 45 -1.94 -10.50 3.30
C ARG A 45 -2.78 -11.62 3.92
N SER A 46 -2.30 -12.23 5.00
CA SER A 46 -3.04 -13.26 5.73
C SER A 46 -4.32 -12.73 6.39
N GLU A 47 -4.32 -11.46 6.80
CA GLU A 47 -5.48 -10.81 7.42
C GLU A 47 -6.55 -10.41 6.39
N VAL A 48 -6.15 -9.94 5.20
CA VAL A 48 -7.13 -9.58 4.16
C VAL A 48 -7.69 -10.79 3.43
N LEU A 49 -6.96 -11.91 3.37
CA LEU A 49 -7.38 -13.14 2.72
C LEU A 49 -7.28 -14.30 3.71
N GLU A 50 -8.21 -14.32 4.67
CA GLU A 50 -8.24 -15.34 5.71
C GLU A 50 -8.32 -16.76 5.11
N GLY A 51 -7.40 -17.62 5.56
CA GLY A 51 -7.34 -19.03 5.20
C GLY A 51 -6.54 -19.37 3.94
N ALA A 52 -5.88 -18.41 3.29
CA ALA A 52 -4.83 -18.76 2.34
C ALA A 52 -3.59 -19.24 3.12
N ASP A 53 -3.11 -20.44 2.78
CA ASP A 53 -1.93 -21.07 3.38
C ASP A 53 -0.64 -20.65 2.65
N GLU A 54 -0.76 -20.33 1.36
CA GLU A 54 0.36 -19.99 0.49
C GLU A 54 0.03 -18.78 -0.38
N PHE A 55 1.00 -17.87 -0.54
CA PHE A 55 0.89 -16.69 -1.39
C PHE A 55 1.98 -16.74 -2.47
N THR A 56 1.56 -16.86 -3.73
CA THR A 56 2.47 -16.89 -4.88
C THR A 56 2.41 -15.56 -5.61
N PRO A 57 3.56 -14.91 -5.92
CA PRO A 57 3.55 -13.66 -6.66
C PRO A 57 3.00 -13.86 -8.07
N VAL A 58 2.25 -12.88 -8.56
CA VAL A 58 1.72 -12.83 -9.93
C VAL A 58 2.36 -11.65 -10.64
N ASP A 59 2.81 -11.87 -11.88
CA ASP A 59 3.42 -10.82 -12.69
C ASP A 59 2.40 -9.73 -13.03
N ILE A 60 2.83 -8.48 -12.88
CA ILE A 60 2.07 -7.29 -13.26
C ILE A 60 2.56 -6.89 -14.65
N PRO A 61 1.68 -6.72 -15.65
CA PRO A 61 2.07 -6.20 -16.95
C PRO A 61 2.76 -4.83 -16.81
N ASP A 62 4.00 -4.74 -17.29
CA ASP A 62 4.83 -3.55 -17.13
C ASP A 62 4.19 -2.30 -17.74
N GLY A 63 4.09 -1.24 -16.93
CA GLY A 63 3.67 0.09 -17.37
C GLY A 63 2.15 0.30 -17.52
N THR A 64 1.33 -0.74 -17.36
CA THR A 64 -0.14 -0.62 -17.48
C THR A 64 -0.79 -0.13 -16.19
N TYR A 65 -0.24 -0.52 -15.03
CA TYR A 65 -0.83 -0.27 -13.72
C TYR A 65 0.16 0.41 -12.76
N PRO A 66 0.42 1.73 -12.91
CA PRO A 66 1.42 2.43 -12.12
C PRO A 66 1.11 2.50 -10.62
N ASN A 67 -0.15 2.27 -10.25
CA ASN A 67 -0.62 2.30 -8.87
C ASN A 67 -0.68 0.90 -8.23
N VAL A 68 -0.37 -0.16 -8.97
CA VAL A 68 -0.32 -1.54 -8.46
C VAL A 68 1.14 -1.89 -8.22
N LEU A 69 1.49 -2.15 -6.97
CA LEU A 69 2.86 -2.41 -6.55
C LEU A 69 3.19 -3.90 -6.59
N GLU A 70 2.30 -4.73 -6.07
CA GLU A 70 2.51 -6.18 -5.95
C GLU A 70 1.16 -6.91 -6.01
N VAL A 71 1.16 -8.11 -6.60
CA VAL A 71 -0.01 -8.98 -6.64
C VAL A 71 0.42 -10.37 -6.18
N HIS A 72 -0.34 -10.97 -5.29
CA HIS A 72 -0.12 -12.34 -4.85
C HIS A 72 -1.41 -13.15 -4.93
N LYS A 73 -1.32 -14.34 -5.49
CA LYS A 73 -2.38 -15.34 -5.52
C LYS A 73 -2.34 -16.15 -4.23
N GLY A 74 -3.44 -16.14 -3.48
CA GLY A 74 -3.61 -16.93 -2.27
C GLY A 74 -4.19 -18.31 -2.58
N LEU A 75 -3.51 -19.35 -2.14
CA LEU A 75 -3.96 -20.74 -2.25
C LEU A 75 -4.37 -21.28 -0.88
N MET A 76 -5.47 -22.02 -0.84
CA MET A 76 -5.91 -22.80 0.32
C MET A 76 -5.98 -24.26 -0.11
N ASN A 77 -5.21 -25.15 0.54
CA ASN A 77 -5.15 -26.58 0.17
C ASN A 77 -4.89 -26.85 -1.34
N GLY A 78 -4.15 -25.97 -2.03
CA GLY A 78 -3.86 -26.08 -3.47
C GLY A 78 -4.94 -25.50 -4.40
N GLU A 79 -6.07 -25.02 -3.87
CA GLU A 79 -7.09 -24.31 -4.64
C GLU A 79 -6.92 -22.79 -4.53
N THR A 80 -7.26 -22.07 -5.60
CA THR A 80 -7.17 -20.60 -5.59
C THR A 80 -8.28 -20.02 -4.73
N ARG A 81 -7.92 -19.47 -3.58
CA ARG A 81 -8.88 -18.85 -2.66
C ARG A 81 -9.22 -17.41 -3.06
N GLY A 82 -8.22 -16.71 -3.61
CA GLY A 82 -8.34 -15.32 -4.01
C GLY A 82 -6.98 -14.70 -4.34
N TYR A 83 -6.96 -13.38 -4.38
CA TYR A 83 -5.77 -12.58 -4.70
C TYR A 83 -5.64 -11.45 -3.69
N THR A 84 -4.40 -11.10 -3.37
CA THR A 84 -4.07 -9.90 -2.60
C THR A 84 -3.33 -8.95 -3.51
N ILE A 85 -3.79 -7.70 -3.55
CA ILE A 85 -3.28 -6.67 -4.44
C ILE A 85 -2.84 -5.50 -3.59
N LYS A 86 -1.56 -5.18 -3.66
CA LYS A 86 -0.96 -4.03 -2.98
C LYS A 86 -0.98 -2.85 -3.94
N THR A 87 -1.68 -1.79 -3.57
CA THR A 87 -1.80 -0.57 -4.36
C THR A 87 -1.27 0.64 -3.62
N SER A 88 -0.86 1.64 -4.38
CA SER A 88 -0.45 2.95 -3.90
C SER A 88 -1.42 4.01 -4.39
N SER A 89 -1.73 4.97 -3.54
CA SER A 89 -2.45 6.18 -3.93
C SER A 89 -1.91 7.39 -3.19
N LYS A 90 -2.28 8.59 -3.64
CA LYS A 90 -1.84 9.84 -3.03
C LYS A 90 -2.88 10.36 -2.04
N GLY A 91 -2.55 10.32 -0.76
CA GLY A 91 -3.30 10.90 0.34
C GLY A 91 -3.03 12.39 0.55
N TYR A 92 -3.49 12.92 1.68
CA TYR A 92 -3.20 14.31 2.08
C TYR A 92 -1.76 14.45 2.56
N GLY A 93 -1.26 13.48 3.33
CA GLY A 93 0.06 13.49 3.94
C GLY A 93 1.18 12.94 3.05
N GLY A 94 0.86 12.39 1.88
CA GLY A 94 1.81 11.76 0.97
C GLY A 94 1.28 10.46 0.39
N ASP A 95 2.20 9.54 0.10
CA ASP A 95 1.84 8.24 -0.45
C ASP A 95 1.18 7.36 0.61
N LEU A 96 0.17 6.61 0.17
CA LEU A 96 -0.65 5.72 0.97
C LEU A 96 -0.65 4.35 0.29
N ILE A 97 -0.23 3.32 1.03
CA ILE A 97 -0.16 1.94 0.55
C ILE A 97 -1.25 1.12 1.21
N VAL A 98 -2.03 0.42 0.37
CA VAL A 98 -3.15 -0.41 0.77
C VAL A 98 -2.96 -1.80 0.21
N ILE A 99 -3.24 -2.82 1.01
CA ILE A 99 -3.38 -4.20 0.57
C ILE A 99 -4.86 -4.54 0.57
N VAL A 100 -5.33 -5.06 -0.54
CA VAL A 100 -6.73 -5.44 -0.77
C VAL A 100 -6.78 -6.93 -1.06
N GLY A 101 -7.58 -7.67 -0.28
CA GLY A 101 -7.92 -9.06 -0.56
C GLY A 101 -9.20 -9.14 -1.37
N ILE A 102 -9.17 -9.88 -2.47
CA ILE A 102 -10.33 -10.18 -3.31
C ILE A 102 -10.44 -11.70 -3.42
N ASP A 103 -11.59 -12.25 -3.05
CA ASP A 103 -11.84 -13.69 -3.12
C ASP A 103 -12.03 -14.17 -4.58
N ALA A 104 -12.07 -15.49 -4.77
CA ALA A 104 -12.32 -16.09 -6.08
C ALA A 104 -13.70 -15.74 -6.69
N ASN A 105 -14.64 -15.24 -5.89
CA ASN A 105 -15.97 -14.82 -6.35
C ASN A 105 -16.01 -13.34 -6.79
N GLY A 106 -14.89 -12.62 -6.71
CA GLY A 106 -14.85 -11.19 -7.00
C GLY A 106 -15.47 -10.35 -5.88
N THR A 107 -15.39 -10.80 -4.63
CA THR A 107 -15.79 -10.06 -3.43
C THR A 107 -14.56 -9.63 -2.65
N ILE A 108 -14.55 -8.40 -2.16
CA ILE A 108 -13.48 -7.89 -1.32
C ILE A 108 -13.55 -8.60 0.03
N SER A 109 -12.56 -9.43 0.35
CA SER A 109 -12.47 -10.14 1.62
C SER A 109 -11.96 -9.21 2.73
N GLY A 110 -11.04 -8.30 2.41
CA GLY A 110 -10.49 -7.36 3.37
C GLY A 110 -9.64 -6.25 2.77
N VAL A 111 -9.47 -5.17 3.54
CA VAL A 111 -8.62 -4.04 3.19
C VAL A 111 -7.75 -3.68 4.38
N ARG A 112 -6.45 -3.48 4.16
CA ARG A 112 -5.49 -3.03 5.19
C ARG A 112 -4.59 -1.95 4.65
N ILE A 113 -4.40 -0.89 5.43
CA ILE A 113 -3.50 0.22 5.09
C ILE A 113 -2.17 0.00 5.79
N THR A 114 -1.16 -0.38 5.03
CA THR A 114 0.16 -0.75 5.56
C THR A 114 1.09 0.44 5.74
N GLN A 115 0.88 1.52 4.98
CA GLN A 115 1.69 2.73 5.07
C GLN A 115 0.84 3.96 4.76
N HIS A 116 1.03 5.03 5.53
CA HIS A 116 0.51 6.35 5.23
C HIS A 116 1.31 7.42 5.97
N SER A 117 1.12 8.69 5.61
CA SER A 117 1.67 9.85 6.34
C SER A 117 0.58 10.87 6.71
N GLU A 118 -0.68 10.43 6.74
CA GLU A 118 -1.84 11.24 7.12
C GLU A 118 -1.76 11.82 8.53
N THR A 119 -2.42 12.97 8.73
CA THR A 119 -2.48 13.68 10.01
C THR A 119 -3.10 12.80 11.12
N PRO A 120 -2.41 12.62 12.27
CA PRO A 120 -2.95 11.91 13.42
C PRO A 120 -4.28 12.49 13.89
N GLY A 121 -5.25 11.63 14.20
CA GLY A 121 -6.59 12.03 14.66
C GLY A 121 -7.56 12.51 13.57
N LEU A 122 -7.10 12.73 12.33
CA LEU A 122 -7.92 13.01 11.15
C LEU A 122 -7.80 11.87 10.13
N GLY A 123 -6.87 11.98 9.18
CA GLY A 123 -6.73 11.02 8.08
C GLY A 123 -6.13 9.68 8.53
N ALA A 124 -5.36 9.68 9.62
CA ALA A 124 -4.85 8.44 10.22
C ALA A 124 -5.97 7.49 10.70
N LYS A 125 -7.19 8.01 10.92
CA LYS A 125 -8.37 7.18 11.24
C LYS A 125 -8.75 6.22 10.12
N ALA A 126 -8.19 6.39 8.91
CA ALA A 126 -8.34 5.42 7.85
C ALA A 126 -7.81 4.02 8.24
N GLN A 127 -6.80 3.96 9.12
CA GLN A 127 -6.29 2.70 9.68
C GLN A 127 -7.19 2.08 10.75
N GLU A 128 -8.28 2.74 11.15
CA GLU A 128 -9.20 2.17 12.14
C GLU A 128 -10.16 1.16 11.47
N PRO A 129 -10.49 0.04 12.14
CA PRO A 129 -11.44 -0.95 11.63
C PRO A 129 -12.76 -0.35 11.15
N ALA A 130 -13.26 0.65 11.88
CA ALA A 130 -14.48 1.37 11.55
C ALA A 130 -14.51 1.95 10.12
N PHE A 131 -13.35 2.25 9.53
CA PHE A 131 -13.27 2.73 8.16
C PHE A 131 -13.03 1.60 7.16
N TYR A 132 -11.97 0.80 7.34
CA TYR A 132 -11.57 -0.18 6.32
C TYR A 132 -12.50 -1.42 6.25
N GLU A 133 -13.22 -1.77 7.32
CA GLU A 133 -14.17 -2.89 7.29
C GLU A 133 -15.39 -2.60 6.42
N GLN A 134 -15.66 -1.32 6.11
CA GLN A 134 -16.72 -0.94 5.19
C GLN A 134 -16.50 -1.49 3.78
N PHE A 135 -15.26 -1.83 3.41
CA PHE A 135 -14.92 -2.38 2.11
C PHE A 135 -15.13 -3.90 2.04
N SER A 136 -15.03 -4.61 3.18
CA SER A 136 -15.24 -6.05 3.25
C SER A 136 -16.67 -6.43 2.85
N GLY A 137 -16.81 -7.48 2.05
CA GLY A 137 -18.10 -7.96 1.54
C GLY A 137 -18.67 -7.17 0.36
N LYS A 138 -18.01 -6.08 -0.09
CA LYS A 138 -18.42 -5.38 -1.32
C LYS A 138 -17.89 -6.11 -2.55
N SER A 139 -18.63 -5.99 -3.65
CA SER A 139 -18.23 -6.57 -4.93
C SER A 139 -17.09 -5.79 -5.57
N ALA A 140 -16.09 -6.52 -6.08
CA ALA A 140 -15.06 -6.01 -6.97
C ALA A 140 -15.55 -5.87 -8.42
N GLY A 141 -16.83 -6.13 -8.72
CA GLY A 141 -17.36 -5.98 -10.08
C GLY A 141 -17.58 -4.53 -10.53
N SER A 142 -17.55 -3.56 -9.60
CA SER A 142 -17.79 -2.15 -9.91
C SER A 142 -16.97 -1.22 -9.02
N GLU A 143 -16.65 -0.04 -9.54
CA GLU A 143 -15.98 1.03 -8.80
C GLU A 143 -16.74 1.41 -7.52
N LEU A 144 -16.02 1.47 -6.39
CA LEU A 144 -16.56 1.95 -5.12
C LEU A 144 -16.53 3.47 -5.06
N ARG A 145 -17.61 4.08 -4.55
CA ARG A 145 -17.73 5.53 -4.41
C ARG A 145 -17.77 5.94 -2.94
N LEU A 146 -17.21 7.10 -2.64
CA LEU A 146 -17.33 7.72 -1.32
C LEU A 146 -18.69 8.41 -1.20
N GLY A 147 -19.41 8.20 -0.09
CA GLY A 147 -20.72 8.82 0.21
C GLY A 147 -21.78 7.81 0.64
N ASP A 148 -23.03 8.30 0.75
CA ASP A 148 -24.14 7.60 1.43
C ASP A 148 -24.52 6.23 0.84
N ALA A 149 -24.20 5.98 -0.43
CA ALA A 149 -24.48 4.72 -1.12
C ALA A 149 -23.24 3.79 -1.24
N GLY A 150 -22.11 4.15 -0.63
CA GLY A 150 -20.83 3.47 -0.84
C GLY A 150 -20.00 3.33 0.44
N ILE A 151 -18.94 4.14 0.55
CA ILE A 151 -18.04 4.19 1.70
C ILE A 151 -18.22 5.52 2.43
N ALA A 152 -18.50 5.47 3.73
CA ALA A 152 -18.65 6.68 4.54
C ALA A 152 -17.29 7.37 4.69
N ALA A 153 -17.25 8.66 4.35
CA ALA A 153 -16.05 9.46 4.53
C ALA A 153 -15.72 9.70 6.00
N ILE A 154 -14.44 9.77 6.34
CA ILE A 154 -14.00 10.24 7.64
C ILE A 154 -14.24 11.75 7.71
N SER A 155 -15.03 12.20 8.69
CA SER A 155 -15.33 13.62 8.88
C SER A 155 -14.04 14.42 9.09
N GLY A 156 -13.85 15.48 8.29
CA GLY A 156 -12.65 16.30 8.29
C GLY A 156 -11.44 15.71 7.54
N ALA A 157 -11.55 14.49 6.98
CA ALA A 157 -10.47 13.82 6.26
C ALA A 157 -10.94 13.23 4.91
N THR A 158 -11.67 14.04 4.12
CA THR A 158 -12.21 13.62 2.82
C THR A 158 -11.13 13.26 1.81
N ILE A 159 -9.99 13.96 1.81
CA ILE A 159 -8.87 13.68 0.88
C ILE A 159 -8.29 12.30 1.18
N SER A 160 -7.99 12.01 2.45
CA SER A 160 -7.51 10.71 2.91
C SER A 160 -8.49 9.59 2.60
N SER A 161 -9.79 9.83 2.85
CA SER A 161 -10.85 8.85 2.58
C SER A 161 -10.94 8.51 1.08
N ARG A 162 -10.86 9.53 0.21
CA ARG A 162 -10.83 9.35 -1.24
C ARG A 162 -9.58 8.60 -1.69
N ALA A 163 -8.44 8.87 -1.08
CA ALA A 163 -7.19 8.19 -1.42
C ALA A 163 -7.27 6.68 -1.15
N VAL A 164 -7.81 6.28 0.00
CA VAL A 164 -8.02 4.85 0.30
C VAL A 164 -9.02 4.23 -0.67
N THR A 165 -10.17 4.88 -0.93
CA THR A 165 -11.15 4.37 -1.89
C THR A 165 -10.54 4.23 -3.30
N ALA A 166 -9.72 5.19 -3.73
CA ALA A 166 -9.02 5.13 -5.00
C ALA A 166 -8.01 3.97 -5.05
N ALA A 167 -7.24 3.75 -3.98
CA ALA A 167 -6.32 2.61 -3.87
C ALA A 167 -7.06 1.27 -4.01
N VAL A 168 -8.24 1.16 -3.38
CA VAL A 168 -9.09 -0.03 -3.52
C VAL A 168 -9.63 -0.17 -4.94
N ASN A 169 -10.05 0.93 -5.58
CA ASN A 169 -10.52 0.90 -6.95
C ASN A 169 -9.43 0.50 -7.96
N TYR A 170 -8.16 0.90 -7.74
CA TYR A 170 -7.05 0.42 -8.56
C TYR A 170 -6.84 -1.09 -8.44
N ALA A 171 -7.04 -1.67 -7.24
CA ALA A 171 -6.98 -3.11 -7.05
C ALA A 171 -8.13 -3.82 -7.78
N ILE A 172 -9.34 -3.25 -7.71
CA ILE A 172 -10.52 -3.73 -8.42
C ILE A 172 -10.31 -3.71 -9.94
N GLU A 173 -9.78 -2.61 -10.47
CA GLU A 173 -9.50 -2.45 -11.90
C GLU A 173 -8.50 -3.49 -12.39
N PHE A 174 -7.39 -3.67 -11.67
CA PHE A 174 -6.40 -4.71 -11.96
C PHE A 174 -7.02 -6.10 -11.91
N TYR A 175 -7.78 -6.40 -10.85
CA TYR A 175 -8.44 -7.68 -10.71
C TYR A 175 -9.38 -7.95 -11.89
N ASN A 176 -10.21 -6.99 -12.27
CA ASN A 176 -11.16 -7.19 -13.36
C ASN A 176 -10.49 -7.35 -14.73
N ALA A 177 -9.38 -6.65 -14.96
CA ALA A 177 -8.67 -6.69 -16.21
C ALA A 177 -7.81 -7.96 -16.38
N GLU A 178 -7.08 -8.35 -15.32
CA GLU A 178 -6.03 -9.38 -15.41
C GLU A 178 -6.38 -10.69 -14.69
N LEU A 179 -7.28 -10.66 -13.69
CA LEU A 179 -7.50 -11.81 -12.78
C LEU A 179 -8.92 -12.40 -12.84
N ALA A 180 -9.95 -11.60 -13.10
CA ALA A 180 -11.36 -12.01 -13.11
C ALA A 180 -11.71 -12.79 -14.39
N ALA A 181 -11.12 -12.42 -15.52
CA ALA A 181 -11.13 -13.21 -16.74
C ALA A 181 -10.01 -14.26 -16.64
N GLY A 182 -10.23 -15.31 -15.85
CA GLY A 182 -9.19 -16.22 -15.40
C GLY A 182 -8.16 -16.66 -16.46
N GLY A 183 -6.88 -16.62 -16.09
CA GLY A 183 -5.82 -17.47 -16.65
C GLY A 183 -5.79 -17.56 -18.18
N GLY A 184 -5.78 -16.41 -18.86
CA GLY A 184 -5.82 -16.32 -20.31
C GLY A 184 -4.49 -15.92 -20.96
N ASN A 185 -3.43 -16.69 -20.70
CA ASN A 185 -2.41 -17.09 -21.69
C ASN A 185 -1.43 -18.10 -21.11
#